data_AF-A0A2I1D031-F1
#
_entry.id   AF-A0A2I1D031-F1
#
_cell.length_a   1.000
_cell.length_b   1.000
_cell.length_c   1.000
_cell.angle_alpha   90.00
_cell.angle_beta   90.00
_cell.angle_gamma   90.00
#
_symmetry.space_group_name_H-M   'P 1'
#
loop_
_entity.id
_entity.type
_entity.pdbx_description
1 polymer ?
#
loop_
_entity_poly.entity_id
_entity_poly.type
_entity_poly.pdbx_seq_one_letter_code
_entity_poly.pdbx_strand_id
1 'polypeptide(L)'
;MVGLRHKAAALKGLRQRLATASTASWATDPELLAVMVMLCLYEIVDDCSQQWTVHLKGAKDFIRLRRRQQQKTLTKTPDAQDSVSTFAELFFAFQDVMGRTACGEEVLFGSDYWAESERTIDLWMGCSPELASILSYITELSRTRRHLDSDSARAQFSLRAASLGTKLETLVQEVPNGEDHTLQSAAEMKRLAAVLYLHCALCGASPTTPLVASYVRRILRLVFDLLDSGSFVSITWPVFVAAVELDPAQDELWPETPHHAAAYGRPLVLRALAAMAESSVSNVARTRAVVAKVWQARDGDMTKGPPLDASGVSANCNDWEWYVAPISTAMSLA
;
A
#
# COMPACT_ATOMS: atom_id res chain seq x y z
N MET A 1 -0.73 -17.80 22.90
CA MET A 1 -0.43 -19.26 22.88
C MET A 1 -1.41 -20.07 22.01
N VAL A 2 -2.73 -19.80 22.07
CA VAL A 2 -3.73 -20.50 21.24
C VAL A 2 -3.54 -20.24 19.74
N GLY A 3 -3.32 -18.99 19.32
CA GLY A 3 -3.08 -18.61 17.91
C GLY A 3 -1.91 -19.35 17.27
N LEU A 4 -0.75 -19.35 17.93
CA LEU A 4 0.45 -20.07 17.46
C LEU A 4 0.21 -21.57 17.26
N ARG A 5 -0.58 -22.20 18.15
CA ARG A 5 -0.96 -23.62 18.01
C ARG A 5 -1.81 -23.86 16.76
N HIS A 6 -2.78 -22.99 16.48
CA HIS A 6 -3.61 -23.07 15.28
C HIS A 6 -2.81 -22.78 14.00
N LYS A 7 -1.89 -21.80 14.01
CA LYS A 7 -0.94 -21.55 12.92
C LYS A 7 -0.13 -22.82 12.60
N ALA A 8 0.48 -23.43 13.62
CA ALA A 8 1.28 -24.64 13.44
C ALA A 8 0.45 -25.82 12.90
N ALA A 9 -0.77 -26.02 13.40
CA ALA A 9 -1.68 -27.05 12.92
C ALA A 9 -2.12 -26.80 11.46
N ALA A 10 -2.46 -25.57 11.11
CA ALA A 10 -2.85 -25.18 9.75
C ALA A 10 -1.69 -25.39 8.76
N LEU A 11 -0.46 -24.98 9.11
CA LEU A 11 0.73 -25.23 8.29
C LEU A 11 1.01 -26.73 8.11
N LYS A 12 0.87 -27.53 9.16
CA LYS A 12 1.03 -28.99 9.08
C LYS A 12 -0.02 -29.60 8.15
N GLY A 13 -1.29 -29.21 8.30
CA GLY A 13 -2.39 -29.67 7.46
C GLY A 13 -2.22 -29.27 5.99
N LEU A 14 -1.83 -28.01 5.73
CA LEU A 14 -1.54 -27.51 4.39
C LEU A 14 -0.43 -28.33 3.70
N ARG A 15 0.67 -28.57 4.41
CA ARG A 15 1.79 -29.38 3.89
C ARG A 15 1.37 -30.83 3.60
N GLN A 16 0.56 -31.43 4.47
CA GLN A 16 0.05 -32.78 4.27
C GLN A 16 -0.84 -32.86 3.03
N ARG A 17 -1.80 -31.93 2.88
CA ARG A 17 -2.69 -31.86 1.70
C ARG A 17 -1.89 -31.73 0.41
N LEU A 18 -0.92 -30.82 0.35
CA LEU A 18 -0.08 -30.62 -0.83
C LEU A 18 0.80 -31.84 -1.16
N ALA A 19 1.19 -32.64 -0.15
CA ALA A 19 2.00 -33.83 -0.35
C ALA A 19 1.18 -35.05 -0.81
N THR A 20 -0.09 -35.15 -0.41
CA THR A 20 -0.94 -36.32 -0.69
C THR A 20 -1.87 -36.12 -1.88
N ALA A 21 -2.31 -34.89 -2.13
CA ALA A 21 -3.25 -34.59 -3.21
C ALA A 21 -2.53 -34.56 -4.57
N SER A 22 -3.22 -34.98 -5.62
CA SER A 22 -2.72 -34.81 -6.98
C SER A 22 -2.66 -33.33 -7.35
N THR A 23 -1.76 -32.99 -8.28
CA THR A 23 -1.63 -31.63 -8.82
C THR A 23 -2.95 -31.04 -9.34
N ALA A 24 -3.78 -31.86 -9.97
CA ALA A 24 -5.09 -31.43 -10.45
C ALA A 24 -6.06 -31.14 -9.30
N SER A 25 -5.99 -31.89 -8.20
CA SER A 25 -6.90 -31.75 -7.06
C SER A 25 -6.65 -30.48 -6.26
N TRP A 26 -5.38 -30.14 -5.95
CA TRP A 26 -5.10 -28.90 -5.22
C TRP A 26 -5.16 -27.66 -6.11
N ALA A 27 -5.02 -27.81 -7.44
CA ALA A 27 -5.07 -26.68 -8.37
C ALA A 27 -6.47 -26.02 -8.43
N THR A 28 -7.52 -26.77 -8.12
CA THR A 28 -8.92 -26.29 -8.15
C THR A 28 -9.50 -26.05 -6.77
N ASP A 29 -8.72 -26.25 -5.69
CA ASP A 29 -9.20 -26.21 -4.31
C ASP A 29 -9.09 -24.80 -3.70
N PRO A 30 -10.19 -24.05 -3.56
CA PRO A 30 -10.15 -22.68 -3.01
C PRO A 30 -9.68 -22.60 -1.56
N GLU A 31 -9.88 -23.67 -0.76
CA GLU A 31 -9.56 -23.64 0.66
C GLU A 31 -8.07 -23.43 0.90
N LEU A 32 -7.22 -23.92 0.00
CA LEU A 32 -5.78 -23.76 0.12
C LEU A 32 -5.37 -22.28 0.05
N LEU A 33 -5.97 -21.52 -0.87
CA LEU A 33 -5.74 -20.08 -0.96
C LEU A 33 -6.29 -19.36 0.27
N ALA A 34 -7.49 -19.73 0.73
CA ALA A 34 -8.07 -19.15 1.95
C ALA A 34 -7.17 -19.40 3.18
N VAL A 35 -6.62 -20.61 3.35
CA VAL A 35 -5.67 -20.93 4.43
C VAL A 35 -4.40 -20.08 4.31
N MET A 36 -3.89 -19.88 3.09
CA MET A 36 -2.72 -19.02 2.87
C MET A 36 -3.01 -17.55 3.22
N VAL A 37 -4.19 -17.03 2.88
CA VAL A 37 -4.65 -15.69 3.27
C VAL A 37 -4.70 -15.57 4.79
N MET A 38 -5.33 -16.55 5.48
CA MET A 38 -5.43 -16.53 6.94
C MET A 38 -4.07 -16.61 7.64
N LEU A 39 -3.13 -17.41 7.11
CA LEU A 39 -1.76 -17.46 7.63
C LEU A 39 -1.02 -16.12 7.41
N CYS A 40 -1.22 -15.49 6.25
CA CYS A 40 -0.65 -14.17 5.96
C CYS A 40 -1.21 -13.10 6.91
N LEU A 41 -2.53 -13.05 7.07
CA LEU A 41 -3.22 -12.14 7.99
C LEU A 41 -2.77 -12.34 9.44
N TYR A 42 -2.62 -13.60 9.87
CA TYR A 42 -2.09 -13.88 11.21
C TYR A 42 -0.71 -13.23 11.40
N GLU A 43 0.21 -13.37 10.44
CA GLU A 43 1.53 -12.73 10.55
C GLU A 43 1.47 -11.19 10.47
N ILE A 44 0.54 -10.63 9.70
CA ILE A 44 0.37 -9.16 9.59
C ILE A 44 -0.10 -8.58 10.93
N VAL A 45 -1.04 -9.25 11.59
CA VAL A 45 -1.62 -8.82 12.87
C VAL A 45 -0.68 -9.10 14.05
N ASP A 46 0.10 -10.18 13.99
CA ASP A 46 1.10 -10.54 15.01
C ASP A 46 2.39 -9.72 14.81
N ASP A 47 2.30 -8.42 15.12
CA ASP A 47 3.36 -7.40 15.02
C ASP A 47 3.98 -7.24 13.62
N CYS A 48 3.24 -7.64 12.59
CA CYS A 48 3.73 -7.73 11.21
C CYS A 48 5.10 -8.37 11.15
N SER A 49 5.16 -9.59 11.68
CA SER A 49 6.27 -10.50 11.48
C SER A 49 6.72 -10.46 10.03
N GLN A 50 8.01 -10.24 9.78
CA GLN A 50 8.63 -10.25 8.44
C GLN A 50 8.25 -11.50 7.62
N GLN A 51 7.81 -12.58 8.29
CA GLN A 51 7.36 -13.82 7.70
C GLN A 51 6.10 -13.70 6.85
N TRP A 52 5.28 -12.64 6.98
CA TRP A 52 4.12 -12.45 6.10
C TRP A 52 4.55 -12.37 4.62
N THR A 53 5.73 -11.81 4.34
CA THR A 53 6.30 -11.77 2.98
C THR A 53 6.67 -13.16 2.45
N VAL A 54 6.96 -14.12 3.34
CA VAL A 54 7.17 -15.53 2.97
C VAL A 54 5.85 -16.16 2.53
N HIS A 55 4.76 -15.86 3.23
CA HIS A 55 3.42 -16.30 2.82
C HIS A 55 2.99 -15.67 1.49
N LEU A 56 3.27 -14.37 1.29
CA LEU A 56 3.02 -13.67 0.02
C LEU A 56 3.78 -14.31 -1.15
N LYS A 57 5.09 -14.56 -0.99
CA LYS A 57 5.92 -15.23 -2.02
C LYS A 57 5.44 -16.65 -2.29
N GLY A 58 5.12 -17.41 -1.24
CA GLY A 58 4.53 -18.74 -1.38
C GLY A 58 3.19 -18.73 -2.11
N ALA A 59 2.33 -17.74 -1.84
CA ALA A 59 1.05 -17.57 -2.52
C ALA A 59 1.23 -17.26 -4.02
N LYS A 60 2.15 -16.35 -4.36
CA LYS A 60 2.52 -16.08 -5.76
C LYS A 60 2.91 -17.36 -6.51
N ASP A 61 3.80 -18.16 -5.93
CA ASP A 61 4.26 -19.39 -6.57
C ASP A 61 3.12 -20.40 -6.72
N PHE A 62 2.28 -20.53 -5.69
CA PHE A 62 1.10 -21.40 -5.71
C PHE A 62 0.08 -20.98 -6.77
N ILE A 63 -0.28 -19.69 -6.82
CA ILE A 63 -1.22 -19.11 -7.81
C ILE A 63 -0.69 -19.34 -9.24
N ARG A 64 0.61 -19.09 -9.48
CA ARG A 64 1.24 -19.36 -10.78
C ARG A 64 1.14 -20.82 -11.19
N LEU A 65 1.33 -21.73 -10.25
CA LEU A 65 1.17 -23.16 -10.51
C LEU A 65 -0.30 -23.52 -10.80
N ARG A 66 -1.27 -22.99 -10.03
CA ARG A 66 -2.71 -23.20 -10.28
C ARG A 66 -3.10 -22.77 -11.69
N ARG A 67 -2.76 -21.53 -12.09
CA ARG A 67 -3.06 -20.99 -13.43
C ARG A 67 -2.46 -21.85 -14.54
N ARG A 68 -1.20 -22.31 -14.38
CA ARG A 68 -0.55 -23.23 -15.35
C ARG A 68 -1.26 -24.58 -15.46
N GLN A 69 -1.82 -25.09 -14.38
CA GLN A 69 -2.55 -26.36 -14.39
C GLN A 69 -3.93 -26.21 -15.03
N GLN A 70 -4.66 -25.15 -14.68
CA GLN A 70 -5.95 -24.82 -15.30
C GLN A 70 -5.84 -24.65 -16.81
N GLN A 71 -4.76 -24.01 -17.29
CA GLN A 71 -4.47 -23.88 -18.73
C GLN A 71 -4.25 -25.24 -19.43
N LYS A 72 -3.73 -26.25 -18.72
CA LYS A 72 -3.52 -27.60 -19.28
C LYS A 72 -4.79 -28.44 -19.34
N THR A 73 -5.77 -28.18 -18.48
CA THR A 73 -7.00 -29.00 -18.34
C THR A 73 -8.16 -28.57 -19.25
N LEU A 74 -8.01 -27.49 -20.01
CA LEU A 74 -8.86 -26.97 -21.09
C LEU A 74 -10.26 -27.62 -21.28
N THR A 75 -11.20 -27.36 -20.38
CA THR A 75 -12.62 -27.25 -20.75
C THR A 75 -12.91 -25.77 -21.01
N LYS A 76 -13.37 -25.46 -22.23
CA LYS A 76 -13.68 -24.11 -22.73
C LYS A 76 -14.93 -23.52 -22.04
N THR A 77 -14.88 -23.31 -20.74
CA THR A 77 -15.83 -22.43 -20.04
C THR A 77 -14.98 -21.32 -19.40
N PRO A 78 -15.03 -20.09 -19.93
CA PRO A 78 -14.17 -18.99 -19.48
C PRO A 78 -14.38 -18.52 -18.03
N ASP A 79 -15.29 -19.11 -17.25
CA ASP A 79 -15.97 -18.31 -16.22
C ASP A 79 -16.39 -19.08 -14.95
N ALA A 80 -15.49 -19.88 -14.38
CA ALA A 80 -15.76 -20.43 -13.04
C ALA A 80 -14.49 -20.51 -12.19
N GLN A 81 -13.68 -19.44 -12.19
CA GLN A 81 -12.83 -19.24 -11.02
C GLN A 81 -13.76 -18.89 -9.87
N ASP A 82 -13.74 -19.70 -8.82
CA ASP A 82 -14.59 -19.47 -7.67
C ASP A 82 -14.23 -18.14 -6.98
N SER A 83 -15.22 -17.51 -6.35
CA SER A 83 -15.06 -16.19 -5.75
C SER A 83 -13.99 -16.14 -4.66
N VAL A 84 -13.72 -17.24 -3.94
CA VAL A 84 -12.69 -17.31 -2.90
C VAL A 84 -11.31 -17.30 -3.52
N SER A 85 -11.09 -18.05 -4.60
CA SER A 85 -9.82 -17.99 -5.33
C SER A 85 -9.59 -16.58 -5.91
N THR A 86 -10.60 -15.97 -6.53
CA THR A 86 -10.50 -14.61 -7.07
C THR A 86 -10.18 -13.59 -5.98
N PHE A 87 -10.90 -13.64 -4.86
CA PHE A 87 -10.63 -12.80 -3.70
C PHE A 87 -9.20 -12.99 -3.18
N ALA A 88 -8.75 -14.23 -3.00
CA ALA A 88 -7.42 -14.50 -2.45
C ALA A 88 -6.30 -14.02 -3.38
N GLU A 89 -6.44 -14.19 -4.69
CA GLU A 89 -5.49 -13.66 -5.68
C GLU A 89 -5.41 -12.13 -5.62
N LEU A 90 -6.56 -11.45 -5.61
CA LEU A 90 -6.63 -9.99 -5.49
C LEU A 90 -6.10 -9.49 -4.14
N PHE A 91 -6.38 -10.21 -3.05
CA PHE A 91 -5.84 -9.92 -1.72
C PHE A 91 -4.31 -9.87 -1.73
N PHE A 92 -3.67 -10.91 -2.25
CA PHE A 92 -2.21 -10.94 -2.32
C PHE A 92 -1.63 -9.89 -3.27
N ALA A 93 -2.28 -9.68 -4.42
CA ALA A 93 -1.88 -8.62 -5.35
C ALA A 93 -1.95 -7.24 -4.70
N PHE A 94 -3.01 -6.95 -3.93
CA PHE A 94 -3.19 -5.66 -3.27
C PHE A 94 -2.18 -5.44 -2.15
N GLN A 95 -1.94 -6.46 -1.32
CA GLN A 95 -0.89 -6.43 -0.30
C GLN A 95 0.49 -6.14 -0.91
N ASP A 96 0.79 -6.74 -2.06
CA ASP A 96 2.02 -6.49 -2.81
C ASP A 96 2.12 -5.04 -3.31
N VAL A 97 1.07 -4.53 -3.97
CA VAL A 97 1.04 -3.13 -4.46
C VAL A 97 1.26 -2.14 -3.30
N MET A 98 0.46 -2.26 -2.23
CA MET A 98 0.49 -1.32 -1.13
C MET A 98 1.82 -1.37 -0.37
N GLY A 99 2.35 -2.57 -0.09
CA GLY A 99 3.65 -2.72 0.58
C GLY A 99 4.81 -2.14 -0.24
N ARG A 100 4.82 -2.37 -1.55
CA ARG A 100 5.89 -1.87 -2.44
C ARG A 100 5.93 -0.36 -2.58
N THR A 101 4.81 0.34 -2.38
CA THR A 101 4.86 1.82 -2.38
C THR A 101 5.81 2.37 -1.30
N ALA A 102 5.97 1.66 -0.19
CA ALA A 102 6.81 2.11 0.91
C ALA A 102 8.29 1.73 0.69
N CYS A 103 8.59 0.50 0.25
CA CYS A 103 9.97 0.00 0.15
C CYS A 103 10.55 -0.03 -1.27
N GLY A 104 9.73 0.13 -2.31
CA GLY A 104 10.17 0.10 -3.71
C GLY A 104 10.64 -1.28 -4.20
N GLU A 105 10.28 -2.39 -3.53
CA GLU A 105 10.70 -3.76 -3.88
C GLU A 105 10.17 -4.24 -5.26
N GLU A 106 10.69 -5.36 -5.74
CA GLU A 106 10.30 -5.96 -7.03
C GLU A 106 8.85 -6.47 -6.99
N VAL A 107 8.14 -6.28 -8.10
CA VAL A 107 6.75 -6.71 -8.28
C VAL A 107 6.61 -8.22 -8.14
N LEU A 108 5.74 -8.66 -7.22
CA LEU A 108 5.38 -10.06 -7.09
C LEU A 108 4.16 -10.40 -7.95
N PHE A 109 3.17 -9.52 -7.97
CA PHE A 109 1.91 -9.62 -8.70
C PHE A 109 1.82 -8.49 -9.73
N GLY A 110 1.77 -8.86 -11.02
CA GLY A 110 1.85 -7.93 -12.13
C GLY A 110 0.55 -7.17 -12.40
N SER A 111 0.55 -6.37 -13.46
CA SER A 111 -0.62 -5.62 -13.91
C SER A 111 -1.79 -6.51 -14.37
N ASP A 112 -1.55 -7.80 -14.65
CA ASP A 112 -2.55 -8.77 -15.09
C ASP A 112 -3.63 -9.08 -14.04
N TYR A 113 -3.44 -8.65 -12.78
CA TYR A 113 -4.40 -8.80 -11.70
C TYR A 113 -5.42 -7.65 -11.63
N TRP A 114 -5.18 -6.54 -12.32
CA TRP A 114 -5.98 -5.33 -12.18
C TRP A 114 -6.78 -5.01 -13.43
N ALA A 115 -8.10 -4.83 -13.27
CA ALA A 115 -8.95 -4.32 -14.33
C ALA A 115 -8.78 -2.79 -14.43
N GLU A 116 -8.07 -2.31 -15.46
CA GLU A 116 -7.73 -0.88 -15.63
C GLU A 116 -8.95 0.04 -15.82
N SER A 117 -10.12 -0.50 -16.12
CA SER A 117 -11.37 0.26 -16.32
C SER A 117 -12.42 0.02 -15.24
N GLU A 118 -12.12 -0.78 -14.22
CA GLU A 118 -13.06 -1.06 -13.13
C GLU A 118 -12.99 0.06 -12.09
N ARG A 119 -14.08 0.84 -12.02
CA ARG A 119 -14.21 2.03 -11.18
C ARG A 119 -14.99 1.78 -9.90
N THR A 120 -15.68 0.66 -9.81
CA THR A 120 -16.42 0.28 -8.62
C THR A 120 -15.44 0.05 -7.48
N ILE A 121 -15.68 0.70 -6.35
CA ILE A 121 -14.89 0.53 -5.15
C ILE A 121 -15.09 -0.90 -4.65
N ASP A 122 -13.98 -1.62 -4.51
CA ASP A 122 -13.99 -2.88 -3.79
C ASP A 122 -14.06 -2.57 -2.27
N LEU A 123 -15.02 -3.20 -1.58
CA LEU A 123 -15.33 -2.94 -0.18
C LEU A 123 -14.15 -3.22 0.78
N TRP A 124 -13.35 -4.26 0.51
CA TRP A 124 -12.23 -4.60 1.39
C TRP A 124 -10.96 -3.83 1.03
N MET A 125 -10.74 -3.52 -0.26
CA MET A 125 -9.64 -2.64 -0.68
C MET A 125 -9.90 -1.20 -0.25
N GLY A 126 -11.16 -0.76 -0.23
CA GLY A 126 -11.57 0.63 -0.01
C GLY A 126 -11.13 1.57 -1.13
N CYS A 127 -10.94 1.05 -2.34
CA CYS A 127 -10.72 1.78 -3.58
C CYS A 127 -11.08 0.91 -4.79
N SER A 128 -11.10 1.50 -5.98
CA SER A 128 -11.32 0.77 -7.23
C SER A 128 -10.07 -0.01 -7.68
N PRO A 129 -10.23 -1.11 -8.44
CA PRO A 129 -9.12 -1.79 -9.12
C PRO A 129 -8.35 -0.88 -10.09
N GLU A 130 -9.00 0.11 -10.71
CA GLU A 130 -8.33 1.13 -11.53
C GLU A 130 -7.28 1.90 -10.71
N LEU A 131 -7.58 2.30 -9.46
CA LEU A 131 -6.60 2.96 -8.58
C LEU A 131 -5.42 2.05 -8.25
N ALA A 132 -5.67 0.78 -7.92
CA ALA A 132 -4.63 -0.20 -7.61
C ALA A 132 -3.70 -0.43 -8.82
N SER A 133 -4.27 -0.48 -10.02
CA SER A 133 -3.51 -0.54 -11.27
C SER A 133 -2.58 0.66 -11.43
N ILE A 134 -3.09 1.88 -11.24
CA ILE A 134 -2.32 3.12 -11.32
C ILE A 134 -1.17 3.10 -10.30
N LEU A 135 -1.41 2.70 -9.05
CA LEU A 135 -0.38 2.58 -8.02
C LEU A 135 0.70 1.56 -8.39
N SER A 136 0.33 0.44 -9.01
CA SER A 136 1.30 -0.54 -9.51
C SER A 136 2.21 0.11 -10.56
N TYR A 137 1.63 0.83 -11.54
CA TYR A 137 2.40 1.52 -12.58
C TYR A 137 3.30 2.62 -12.04
N ILE A 138 2.84 3.42 -11.06
CA ILE A 138 3.68 4.45 -10.41
C ILE A 138 4.90 3.77 -9.75
N THR A 139 4.67 2.70 -9.01
CA THR A 139 5.72 1.99 -8.28
C THR A 139 6.72 1.34 -9.23
N GLU A 140 6.24 0.70 -10.30
CA GLU A 140 7.11 0.15 -11.36
C GLU A 140 7.95 1.22 -12.05
N LEU A 141 7.31 2.33 -12.42
CA LEU A 141 8.00 3.45 -13.07
C LEU A 141 9.07 4.06 -12.15
N SER A 142 8.78 4.21 -10.85
CA SER A 142 9.73 4.74 -9.87
C SER A 142 11.04 3.96 -9.81
N ARG A 143 11.00 2.63 -9.95
CA ARG A 143 12.19 1.76 -9.95
C ARG A 143 13.10 2.00 -11.16
N THR A 144 12.52 2.38 -12.30
CA THR A 144 13.28 2.65 -13.51
C THR A 144 13.97 4.01 -13.49
N ARG A 145 13.61 4.90 -12.56
CA ARG A 145 14.14 6.28 -12.47
C ARG A 145 15.66 6.32 -12.32
N ARG A 146 16.25 5.38 -11.58
CA ARG A 146 17.70 5.31 -11.34
C ARG A 146 18.52 4.87 -12.56
N HIS A 147 17.86 4.35 -13.59
CA HIS A 147 18.48 3.78 -14.80
C HIS A 147 18.18 4.61 -16.06
N LEU A 148 17.89 5.90 -15.89
CA LEU A 148 17.62 6.81 -17.01
C LEU A 148 18.93 7.33 -17.61
N ASP A 149 19.49 6.57 -18.55
CA ASP A 149 20.82 6.82 -19.13
C ASP A 149 20.82 7.79 -20.35
N SER A 150 19.65 8.22 -20.82
CA SER A 150 19.52 9.11 -21.99
C SER A 150 18.41 10.13 -21.88
N ASP A 151 18.53 11.24 -22.61
CA ASP A 151 17.53 12.30 -22.70
C ASP A 151 16.18 11.79 -23.20
N SER A 152 16.20 10.85 -24.16
CA SER A 152 14.99 10.21 -24.67
C SER A 152 14.29 9.38 -23.58
N ALA A 153 15.05 8.61 -22.79
CA ALA A 153 14.49 7.85 -21.68
C ALA A 153 13.88 8.77 -20.61
N ARG A 154 14.55 9.89 -20.30
CA ARG A 154 14.03 10.92 -19.38
C ARG A 154 12.73 11.55 -19.90
N ALA A 155 12.65 11.88 -21.18
CA ALA A 155 11.44 12.42 -21.79
C ALA A 155 10.27 11.40 -21.76
N GLN A 156 10.53 10.13 -22.06
CA GLN A 156 9.51 9.07 -21.97
C GLN A 156 9.04 8.84 -20.54
N PHE A 157 9.96 8.87 -19.57
CA PHE A 157 9.63 8.77 -18.15
C PHE A 157 8.69 9.90 -17.74
N SER A 158 9.02 11.16 -18.06
CA SER A 158 8.20 12.32 -17.75
C SER A 158 6.82 12.25 -18.41
N LEU A 159 6.73 11.78 -19.65
CA LEU A 159 5.45 11.61 -20.35
C LEU A 159 4.56 10.54 -19.68
N ARG A 160 5.14 9.42 -19.25
CA ARG A 160 4.41 8.39 -18.50
C ARG A 160 3.96 8.89 -17.12
N ALA A 161 4.82 9.60 -16.40
CA ALA A 161 4.49 10.18 -15.11
C ALA A 161 3.34 11.20 -15.24
N ALA A 162 3.38 12.06 -16.25
CA ALA A 162 2.30 13.01 -16.55
C ALA A 162 0.98 12.29 -16.89
N SER A 163 1.03 11.24 -17.71
CA SER A 163 -0.15 10.43 -18.04
C SER A 163 -0.79 9.78 -16.80
N LEU A 164 0.02 9.24 -15.88
CA LEU A 164 -0.47 8.71 -14.61
C LEU A 164 -1.08 9.80 -13.72
N GLY A 165 -0.47 11.00 -13.70
CA GLY A 165 -1.01 12.18 -13.02
C GLY A 165 -2.41 12.54 -13.54
N THR A 166 -2.57 12.68 -14.85
CA THR A 166 -3.87 12.96 -15.46
C THR A 166 -4.90 11.87 -15.14
N LYS A 167 -4.51 10.58 -15.18
CA LYS A 167 -5.41 9.48 -14.81
C LYS A 167 -5.92 9.64 -13.37
N LEU A 168 -5.04 9.94 -12.41
CA LEU A 168 -5.42 10.16 -11.01
C LEU A 168 -6.32 11.38 -10.82
N GLU A 169 -6.06 12.47 -11.54
CA GLU A 169 -6.86 13.71 -11.47
C GLU A 169 -8.29 13.49 -11.95
N THR A 170 -8.47 12.69 -13.01
CA THR A 170 -9.79 12.39 -13.58
C THR A 170 -10.46 11.14 -13.03
N LEU A 171 -9.80 10.41 -12.12
CA LEU A 171 -10.29 9.15 -11.60
C LEU A 171 -11.56 9.38 -10.76
N VAL A 172 -12.64 8.71 -11.16
CA VAL A 172 -13.88 8.61 -10.39
C VAL A 172 -13.98 7.19 -9.85
N GLN A 173 -14.22 7.08 -8.55
CA GLN A 173 -14.43 5.81 -7.86
C GLN A 173 -15.90 5.74 -7.43
N GLU A 174 -16.57 4.64 -7.80
CA GLU A 174 -18.02 4.47 -7.67
C GLU A 174 -18.34 3.57 -6.49
N VAL A 175 -19.22 4.00 -5.57
CA VAL A 175 -19.64 3.18 -4.43
C VAL A 175 -20.61 2.08 -4.90
N PRO A 176 -20.38 0.80 -4.51
CA PRO A 176 -21.34 -0.26 -4.79
C PRO A 176 -22.70 0.02 -4.12
N ASN A 177 -23.79 -0.10 -4.88
CA ASN A 177 -25.17 -0.14 -4.38
C ASN A 177 -25.70 1.11 -3.64
N GLY A 178 -25.06 2.28 -3.73
CA GLY A 178 -25.63 3.54 -3.21
C GLY A 178 -24.63 4.47 -2.52
N GLU A 179 -25.11 5.23 -1.54
CA GLU A 179 -24.32 6.23 -0.80
C GLU A 179 -23.68 5.62 0.45
N ASP A 180 -22.37 5.40 0.41
CA ASP A 180 -21.52 5.15 1.59
C ASP A 180 -20.46 6.26 1.67
N HIS A 181 -20.75 7.28 2.47
CA HIS A 181 -19.85 8.43 2.64
C HIS A 181 -18.51 8.05 3.27
N THR A 182 -18.47 6.99 4.08
CA THR A 182 -17.24 6.54 4.73
C THR A 182 -16.34 5.85 3.71
N LEU A 183 -16.90 4.95 2.92
CA LEU A 183 -16.19 4.29 1.84
C LEU A 183 -15.74 5.29 0.77
N GLN A 184 -16.59 6.25 0.42
CA GLN A 184 -16.24 7.34 -0.51
C GLN A 184 -15.08 8.19 0.03
N SER A 185 -15.09 8.50 1.32
CA SER A 185 -14.00 9.26 1.98
C SER A 185 -12.70 8.47 1.99
N ALA A 186 -12.74 7.17 2.29
CA ALA A 186 -11.57 6.29 2.25
C ALA A 186 -11.00 6.17 0.84
N ALA A 187 -11.86 6.02 -0.18
CA ALA A 187 -11.46 5.95 -1.58
C ALA A 187 -10.83 7.26 -2.06
N GLU A 188 -11.42 8.42 -1.72
CA GLU A 188 -10.83 9.72 -2.04
C GLU A 188 -9.49 9.93 -1.33
N MET A 189 -9.38 9.52 -0.06
CA MET A 189 -8.13 9.61 0.68
C MET A 189 -7.01 8.80 -0.01
N LYS A 190 -7.30 7.59 -0.50
CA LYS A 190 -6.36 6.80 -1.31
C LYS A 190 -6.02 7.49 -2.63
N ARG A 191 -6.98 8.09 -3.33
CA ARG A 191 -6.70 8.82 -4.58
C ARG A 191 -5.76 10.00 -4.32
N LEU A 192 -6.01 10.79 -3.28
CA LEU A 192 -5.14 11.90 -2.88
C LEU A 192 -3.75 11.44 -2.48
N ALA A 193 -3.66 10.36 -1.70
CA ALA A 193 -2.37 9.76 -1.34
C ALA A 193 -1.63 9.20 -2.56
N ALA A 194 -2.33 8.71 -3.59
CA ALA A 194 -1.71 8.27 -4.84
C ALA A 194 -1.14 9.44 -5.63
N VAL A 195 -1.81 10.59 -5.66
CA VAL A 195 -1.29 11.81 -6.29
C VAL A 195 -0.05 12.30 -5.53
N LEU A 196 -0.13 12.34 -4.20
CA LEU A 196 0.99 12.70 -3.33
C LEU A 196 2.20 11.79 -3.57
N TYR A 197 1.99 10.46 -3.54
CA TYR A 197 3.03 9.47 -3.78
C TYR A 197 3.64 9.59 -5.19
N LEU A 198 2.82 9.83 -6.23
CA LEU A 198 3.30 10.07 -7.59
C LEU A 198 4.31 11.23 -7.64
N HIS A 199 3.98 12.36 -7.02
CA HIS A 199 4.87 13.52 -7.03
C HIS A 199 6.16 13.27 -6.26
N CYS A 200 6.11 12.58 -5.13
CA CYS A 200 7.30 12.26 -4.33
C CYS A 200 8.19 11.26 -5.08
N ALA A 201 7.62 10.13 -5.51
CA ALA A 201 8.37 9.04 -6.13
C ALA A 201 8.87 9.35 -7.55
N LEU A 202 8.05 10.00 -8.39
CA LEU A 202 8.37 10.23 -9.80
C LEU A 202 8.89 11.62 -10.10
N CYS A 203 8.36 12.66 -9.43
CA CYS A 203 8.72 14.05 -9.70
C CYS A 203 9.80 14.60 -8.75
N GLY A 204 10.20 13.83 -7.73
CA GLY A 204 11.18 14.27 -6.75
C GLY A 204 10.69 15.41 -5.85
N ALA A 205 9.37 15.53 -5.66
CA ALA A 205 8.82 16.41 -4.65
C ALA A 205 9.22 15.93 -3.24
N SER A 206 9.34 16.86 -2.30
CA SER A 206 9.69 16.60 -0.91
C SER A 206 8.66 17.24 0.02
N PRO A 207 8.72 16.99 1.34
CA PRO A 207 7.79 17.57 2.32
C PRO A 207 7.67 19.10 2.24
N THR A 208 8.74 19.79 1.87
CA THR A 208 8.79 21.26 1.76
C THR A 208 8.15 21.80 0.46
N THR A 209 7.83 20.93 -0.51
CA THR A 209 7.18 21.35 -1.74
C THR A 209 5.73 21.78 -1.45
N PRO A 210 5.28 22.98 -1.86
CA PRO A 210 3.93 23.48 -1.51
C PRO A 210 2.78 22.56 -1.92
N LEU A 211 2.93 21.85 -3.05
CA LEU A 211 1.96 20.87 -3.53
C LEU A 211 1.83 19.68 -2.56
N VAL A 212 2.95 19.17 -2.04
CA VAL A 212 3.02 18.06 -1.08
C VAL A 212 2.32 18.47 0.20
N ALA A 213 2.67 19.63 0.78
CA ALA A 213 2.02 20.16 1.96
C ALA A 213 0.50 20.37 1.77
N SER A 214 0.05 20.78 0.58
CA SER A 214 -1.38 20.91 0.25
C SER A 214 -2.10 19.56 0.28
N TYR A 215 -1.55 18.52 -0.37
CA TYR A 215 -2.14 17.18 -0.35
C TYR A 215 -2.13 16.55 1.04
N VAL A 216 -1.04 16.71 1.80
CA VAL A 216 -0.95 16.25 3.20
C VAL A 216 -2.06 16.88 4.04
N ARG A 217 -2.27 18.20 3.97
CA ARG A 217 -3.37 18.87 4.70
C ARG A 217 -4.74 18.34 4.30
N ARG A 218 -4.98 18.10 2.99
CA ARG A 218 -6.27 17.54 2.50
C ARG A 218 -6.51 16.13 3.00
N ILE A 219 -5.49 15.26 2.96
CA ILE A 219 -5.58 13.89 3.48
C ILE A 219 -5.85 13.93 4.98
N LEU A 220 -5.08 14.72 5.73
CA LEU A 220 -5.23 14.82 7.18
C LEU A 220 -6.56 15.46 7.61
N ARG A 221 -7.17 16.30 6.78
CA ARG A 221 -8.54 16.77 6.99
C ARG A 221 -9.55 15.63 6.95
N LEU A 222 -9.48 14.77 5.93
CA LEU A 222 -10.33 13.57 5.84
C LEU A 222 -10.07 12.60 7.00
N VAL A 223 -8.82 12.45 7.44
CA VAL A 223 -8.47 11.65 8.63
C VAL A 223 -9.09 12.24 9.89
N PHE A 224 -9.06 13.57 10.04
CA PHE A 224 -9.70 14.26 11.15
C PHE A 224 -11.21 13.99 11.19
N ASP A 225 -11.89 14.12 10.05
CA ASP A 225 -13.34 13.91 9.96
C ASP A 225 -13.73 12.43 10.23
N LEU A 226 -12.90 11.46 9.82
CA LEU A 226 -13.11 10.04 10.12
C LEU A 226 -12.85 9.66 11.59
N LEU A 227 -11.98 10.39 12.28
CA LEU A 227 -11.74 10.14 13.70
C LEU A 227 -13.01 10.32 14.53
N ASP A 228 -13.88 11.25 14.14
CA ASP A 228 -15.15 11.49 14.80
C ASP A 228 -16.20 10.41 14.47
N SER A 229 -16.10 9.75 13.31
CA SER A 229 -17.01 8.67 12.90
C SER A 229 -16.62 7.28 13.41
N GLY A 230 -15.39 7.11 13.88
CA GLY A 230 -14.87 5.85 14.42
C GLY A 230 -14.63 4.75 13.38
N SER A 231 -14.66 5.08 12.08
CA SER A 231 -14.41 4.12 11.00
C SER A 231 -13.03 4.29 10.38
N PHE A 232 -12.18 3.29 10.55
CA PHE A 232 -10.77 3.31 10.11
C PHE A 232 -10.43 2.20 9.11
N VAL A 233 -11.44 1.68 8.41
CA VAL A 233 -11.26 0.58 7.47
C VAL A 233 -10.50 1.08 6.24
N SER A 234 -9.41 0.38 5.89
CA SER A 234 -8.62 0.60 4.68
C SER A 234 -8.01 2.02 4.54
N ILE A 235 -7.66 2.69 5.64
CA ILE A 235 -6.98 4.00 5.61
C ILE A 235 -5.52 3.97 6.08
N THR A 236 -4.95 2.79 6.37
CA THR A 236 -3.56 2.65 6.84
C THR A 236 -2.56 3.30 5.88
N TRP A 237 -2.66 2.98 4.60
CA TRP A 237 -1.75 3.51 3.59
C TRP A 237 -1.85 5.03 3.40
N PRO A 238 -3.02 5.65 3.21
CA PRO A 238 -3.08 7.12 3.11
C PRO A 238 -2.56 7.85 4.35
N VAL A 239 -2.85 7.34 5.55
CA VAL A 239 -2.31 7.91 6.80
C VAL A 239 -0.78 7.79 6.80
N PHE A 240 -0.23 6.64 6.41
CA PHE A 240 1.21 6.45 6.30
C PHE A 240 1.84 7.43 5.30
N VAL A 241 1.32 7.54 4.08
CA VAL A 241 1.84 8.43 3.03
C VAL A 241 1.82 9.89 3.50
N ALA A 242 0.72 10.37 4.09
CA ALA A 242 0.64 11.73 4.59
C ALA A 242 1.58 11.96 5.78
N ALA A 243 1.70 10.98 6.68
CA ALA A 243 2.56 11.08 7.85
C ALA A 243 4.05 11.18 7.46
N VAL A 244 4.50 10.34 6.53
CA VAL A 244 5.90 10.36 6.06
C VAL A 244 6.17 11.52 5.10
N GLU A 245 5.20 12.37 4.76
CA GLU A 245 5.40 13.57 3.94
C GLU A 245 5.07 14.87 4.67
N LEU A 246 4.93 14.82 6.00
CA LEU A 246 4.81 16.01 6.83
C LEU A 246 6.09 16.86 6.75
N ASP A 247 5.91 18.17 6.54
CA ASP A 247 6.99 19.14 6.58
C ASP A 247 7.50 19.29 8.02
N PRO A 248 8.76 18.91 8.31
CA PRO A 248 9.31 19.03 9.66
C PRO A 248 9.43 20.48 10.15
N ALA A 249 9.44 21.47 9.25
CA ALA A 249 9.47 22.88 9.59
C ALA A 249 8.07 23.51 9.80
N GLN A 250 7.01 22.86 9.29
CA GLN A 250 5.63 23.39 9.32
C GLN A 250 4.63 22.31 9.76
N ASP A 251 4.54 22.08 11.07
CA ASP A 251 3.62 21.07 11.62
C ASP A 251 2.17 21.59 11.76
N GLU A 252 1.94 22.90 11.77
CA GLU A 252 0.59 23.48 11.85
C GLU A 252 -0.19 23.24 10.55
N LEU A 253 -1.32 22.54 10.65
CA LEU A 253 -2.19 22.22 9.51
C LEU A 253 -3.21 23.32 9.25
N TRP A 254 -3.90 23.76 10.29
CA TRP A 254 -4.86 24.85 10.26
C TRP A 254 -4.88 25.61 11.60
N PRO A 255 -5.07 26.93 11.54
CA PRO A 255 -5.00 27.79 12.71
C PRO A 255 -6.19 27.56 13.65
N GLU A 256 -6.02 28.03 14.88
CA GLU A 256 -7.11 28.07 15.85
C GLU A 256 -8.26 28.95 15.35
N THR A 257 -9.47 28.45 15.52
CA THR A 257 -10.73 29.16 15.27
C THR A 257 -11.52 29.26 16.57
N PRO A 258 -12.49 30.19 16.69
CA PRO A 258 -13.32 30.30 17.90
C PRO A 258 -14.04 29.01 18.32
N HIS A 259 -14.15 28.03 17.41
CA HIS A 259 -14.86 26.77 17.64
C HIS A 259 -13.92 25.55 17.70
N HIS A 260 -12.67 25.66 17.26
CA HIS A 260 -11.72 24.54 17.18
C HIS A 260 -10.29 24.99 17.45
N ALA A 261 -9.59 24.26 18.32
CA ALA A 261 -8.16 24.45 18.56
C ALA A 261 -7.34 24.28 17.27
N ALA A 262 -6.15 24.90 17.24
CA ALA A 262 -5.18 24.68 16.17
C ALA A 262 -4.86 23.18 16.05
N ALA A 263 -4.74 22.69 14.82
CA ALA A 263 -4.40 21.30 14.56
C ALA A 263 -3.00 21.17 14.00
N TYR A 264 -2.31 20.15 14.48
CA TYR A 264 -0.93 19.84 14.15
C TYR A 264 -0.83 18.46 13.52
N GLY A 265 0.05 18.31 12.53
CA GLY A 265 0.23 17.11 11.72
C GLY A 265 0.61 15.90 12.55
N ARG A 266 1.75 15.97 13.26
CA ARG A 266 2.27 14.84 14.04
C ARG A 266 1.29 14.38 15.13
N PRO A 267 0.70 15.26 15.97
CA PRO A 267 -0.29 14.84 16.95
C PRO A 267 -1.53 14.19 16.33
N LEU A 268 -2.03 14.73 15.21
CA LEU A 268 -3.19 14.16 14.52
C LEU A 268 -2.91 12.76 13.96
N VAL A 269 -1.75 12.57 13.31
CA VAL A 269 -1.30 11.27 12.82
C VAL A 269 -1.17 10.26 13.97
N LEU A 270 -0.53 10.65 15.08
CA LEU A 270 -0.37 9.76 16.23
C LEU A 270 -1.72 9.38 16.85
N ARG A 271 -2.67 10.31 16.91
CA ARG A 271 -4.04 10.05 17.35
C ARG A 271 -4.77 9.10 16.40
N ALA A 272 -4.63 9.29 15.09
CA ALA A 272 -5.22 8.41 14.09
C ALA A 272 -4.68 6.97 14.19
N LEU A 273 -3.36 6.82 14.30
CA LEU A 273 -2.72 5.51 14.50
C LEU A 273 -3.14 4.89 15.85
N ALA A 274 -3.29 5.67 16.92
CA ALA A 274 -3.79 5.13 18.18
C ALA A 274 -5.23 4.58 18.03
N ALA A 275 -6.13 5.34 17.41
CA ALA A 275 -7.52 4.92 17.18
C ALA A 275 -7.59 3.67 16.28
N MET A 276 -6.80 3.64 15.21
CA MET A 276 -6.69 2.46 14.33
C MET A 276 -6.23 1.22 15.08
N ALA A 277 -5.26 1.33 16.01
CA ALA A 277 -4.75 0.18 16.75
C ALA A 277 -5.81 -0.50 17.62
N GLU A 278 -6.89 0.21 17.97
CA GLU A 278 -8.00 -0.34 18.76
C GLU A 278 -9.06 -1.03 17.89
N SER A 279 -9.14 -0.68 16.60
CA SER A 279 -10.28 -1.03 15.74
C SER A 279 -9.93 -1.73 14.43
N SER A 280 -8.65 -1.76 14.02
CA SER A 280 -8.21 -2.34 12.75
C SER A 280 -7.43 -3.65 12.92
N VAL A 281 -7.52 -4.50 11.91
CA VAL A 281 -6.72 -5.73 11.77
C VAL A 281 -5.42 -5.41 11.01
N SER A 282 -4.87 -4.21 11.21
CA SER A 282 -3.68 -3.72 10.50
C SER A 282 -2.48 -3.55 11.42
N ASN A 283 -1.31 -3.48 10.79
CA ASN A 283 -0.04 -3.38 11.47
C ASN A 283 0.28 -1.94 11.91
N VAL A 284 -0.49 -1.45 12.88
CA VAL A 284 -0.40 -0.04 13.28
C VAL A 284 0.86 0.25 14.10
N ALA A 285 1.31 -0.71 14.92
CA ALA A 285 2.50 -0.56 15.76
C ALA A 285 3.77 -0.31 14.93
N ARG A 286 4.02 -1.14 13.91
CA ARG A 286 5.17 -0.96 13.03
C ARG A 286 5.02 0.24 12.11
N THR A 287 3.80 0.54 11.63
CA THR A 287 3.53 1.76 10.85
C THR A 287 3.94 3.00 11.64
N ARG A 288 3.52 3.08 12.92
CA ARG A 288 3.92 4.15 13.84
C ARG A 288 5.44 4.18 14.06
N ALA A 289 6.08 3.03 14.23
CA ALA A 289 7.52 2.95 14.44
C ALA A 289 8.32 3.47 13.23
N VAL A 290 7.88 3.15 12.01
CA VAL A 290 8.52 3.63 10.78
C VAL A 290 8.30 5.13 10.61
N VAL A 291 7.06 5.62 10.77
CA VAL A 291 6.74 7.05 10.72
C VAL A 291 7.62 7.85 11.71
N ALA A 292 7.72 7.39 12.95
CA ALA A 292 8.54 8.05 13.96
C ALA A 292 10.03 8.10 13.57
N LYS A 293 10.56 7.02 12.97
CA LYS A 293 11.94 7.00 12.47
C LYS A 293 12.18 7.97 11.32
N VAL A 294 11.23 8.09 10.38
CA VAL A 294 11.29 9.09 9.29
C VAL A 294 11.37 10.49 9.88
N TRP A 295 10.48 10.83 10.82
CA TRP A 295 10.49 12.15 11.46
C TRP A 295 11.80 12.42 12.20
N GLN A 296 12.30 11.46 12.99
CA GLN A 296 13.55 11.60 13.72
C GLN A 296 14.76 11.80 12.79
N ALA A 297 14.80 11.09 11.66
CA ALA A 297 15.87 11.24 10.68
C ALA A 297 15.88 12.64 10.06
N ARG A 298 14.72 13.13 9.60
CA ARG A 298 14.59 14.48 9.03
C ARG A 298 14.86 15.59 10.04
N ASP A 299 14.36 15.46 11.26
CA ASP A 299 14.64 16.42 12.35
C ASP A 299 16.15 16.47 12.65
N GLY A 300 16.81 15.31 12.63
CA GLY A 300 18.26 15.20 12.79
C GLY A 300 19.03 15.96 11.71
N ASP A 301 18.67 15.76 10.44
CA ASP A 301 19.35 16.40 9.30
C ASP A 301 19.10 17.91 9.24
N MET A 302 17.94 18.39 9.70
CA MET A 302 17.70 19.83 9.85
C MET A 302 18.65 20.49 10.87
N THR A 303 19.00 19.77 11.94
CA THR A 303 19.90 20.32 12.98
C THR A 303 21.38 20.24 12.63
N LYS A 304 21.78 19.24 11.83
CA LYS A 304 23.18 18.95 11.51
C LYS A 304 23.61 19.43 10.12
N GLY A 305 22.65 19.87 9.30
CA GLY A 305 22.84 20.01 7.85
C GLY A 305 22.75 18.65 7.15
N PRO A 306 22.41 18.61 5.85
CA PRO A 306 22.36 17.36 5.10
C PRO A 306 23.72 16.66 5.17
N PRO A 307 23.77 15.34 5.33
CA PRO A 307 25.04 14.61 5.39
C PRO A 307 25.87 14.90 4.14
N LEU A 308 27.09 15.41 4.35
CA LEU A 308 28.12 15.51 3.31
C LEU A 308 28.61 14.09 3.02
N ASP A 309 28.04 13.42 2.03
CA ASP A 309 28.42 12.04 1.75
C ASP A 309 29.80 11.93 1.10
N ALA A 310 30.70 11.23 1.81
CA ALA A 310 32.01 10.74 1.36
C ALA A 310 31.93 9.57 0.35
N SER A 311 30.79 9.36 -0.30
CA SER A 311 30.64 8.40 -1.40
C SER A 311 29.52 8.89 -2.31
N GLY A 312 29.83 9.25 -3.56
CA GLY A 312 28.93 9.90 -4.53
C GLY A 312 27.72 9.10 -5.01
N VAL A 313 27.00 8.43 -4.12
CA VAL A 313 25.78 7.64 -4.35
C VAL A 313 24.50 8.50 -4.23
N SER A 314 24.60 9.68 -3.59
CA SER A 314 23.46 10.53 -3.19
C SER A 314 22.83 11.39 -4.31
N ALA A 315 23.53 11.66 -5.42
CA ALA A 315 23.06 12.67 -6.39
C ALA A 315 21.76 12.32 -7.17
N ASN A 316 21.22 11.09 -7.03
CA ASN A 316 20.09 10.62 -7.83
C ASN A 316 18.92 10.02 -7.01
N CYS A 317 18.97 10.10 -5.68
CA CYS A 317 17.95 9.58 -4.77
C CYS A 317 16.93 10.68 -4.44
N ASN A 318 15.63 10.37 -4.47
CA ASN A 318 14.62 11.31 -3.96
C ASN A 318 14.41 11.16 -2.44
N ASP A 319 13.66 12.10 -1.85
CA ASP A 319 13.38 12.13 -0.40
C ASP A 319 12.77 10.82 0.11
N TRP A 320 11.77 10.29 -0.60
CA TRP A 320 11.12 9.02 -0.26
C TRP A 320 12.11 7.85 -0.24
N GLU A 321 12.96 7.75 -1.26
CA GLU A 321 13.99 6.72 -1.36
C GLU A 321 15.09 6.83 -0.30
N TRP A 322 15.31 8.05 0.21
CA TRP A 322 16.32 8.33 1.23
C TRP A 322 15.80 8.05 2.64
N TYR A 323 14.64 8.59 3.01
CA TYR A 323 14.12 8.51 4.37
C TYR A 323 13.12 7.38 4.60
N VAL A 324 12.31 7.02 3.60
CA VAL A 324 11.16 6.12 3.79
C VAL A 324 11.51 4.69 3.39
N ALA A 325 12.00 4.48 2.16
CA ALA A 325 12.22 3.14 1.62
C ALA A 325 13.15 2.23 2.45
N PRO A 326 14.30 2.71 2.96
CA PRO A 326 15.27 1.84 3.65
C PRO A 326 14.76 1.23 4.96
N ILE A 327 13.75 1.84 5.58
CA ILE A 327 13.17 1.40 6.85
C ILE A 327 11.77 0.80 6.72
N SER A 328 11.25 0.72 5.49
CA SER A 328 9.88 0.29 5.19
C SER A 328 9.78 -1.11 4.56
N THR A 329 10.91 -1.83 4.42
CA THR A 329 10.95 -3.24 3.97
C THR A 329 9.88 -4.06 4.68
N ALA A 330 9.11 -4.88 3.95
CA ALA A 330 8.08 -5.78 4.50
C ALA A 330 7.01 -5.11 5.38
N MET A 331 6.65 -3.86 5.13
CA MET A 331 5.44 -3.28 5.71
C MET A 331 4.19 -3.75 4.96
N SER A 332 3.15 -4.15 5.69
CA SER A 332 1.80 -4.28 5.14
C SER A 332 1.03 -2.99 5.44
N LEU A 333 0.56 -2.33 4.38
CA LEU A 333 -0.12 -1.03 4.42
C LEU A 333 -1.54 -1.08 3.84
N ALA A 334 -1.97 -2.23 3.32
CA ALA A 334 -3.30 -2.43 2.75
C ALA A 334 -4.42 -2.18 3.77
#